data_AF-X0Y4G8-F1
#
_entry.id   AF-X0Y4G8-F1
#
_cell.length_a   1.000
_cell.length_b   1.000
_cell.length_c   1.000
_cell.angle_alpha   90.00
_cell.angle_beta   90.00
_cell.angle_gamma   90.00
#
_symmetry.space_group_name_H-M   'P 1'
#
loop_
_entity.id
_entity.type
_entity.pdbx_description
1 polymer ?
#
loop_
_entity_poly.entity_id
_entity_poly.type
_entity_poly.pdbx_seq_one_letter_code
_entity_poly.pdbx_strand_id
1 'polypeptide(L)'
;MTLEYLDYHLGEPRYNPAECMDLKLSYARPLRIRCRLTRKDTKDVLEESIYLGEIPIMLGGGEFVINGAERVIVSQLHRSPGVDFAVAMEESDRPLHRAKIVPERGSWVEVEVNKKEFLVVRIDQSAKIPATTLLRAMDEAYG
;
A
#
# COMPACT_ATOMS: atom_id res chain seq x y z
N MET A 1 -9.18 -20.09 -11.63
CA MET A 1 -9.46 -18.76 -12.18
C MET A 1 -8.26 -17.88 -11.88
N THR A 2 -7.72 -17.18 -12.88
CA THR A 2 -6.58 -16.27 -12.75
C THR A 2 -6.92 -14.96 -13.43
N LEU A 3 -6.56 -13.84 -12.82
CA LEU A 3 -6.73 -12.49 -13.37
C LEU A 3 -5.35 -11.89 -13.59
N GLU A 4 -5.01 -11.61 -14.84
CA GLU A 4 -3.73 -11.05 -15.25
C GLU A 4 -3.93 -9.59 -15.66
N TYR A 5 -3.08 -8.71 -15.13
CA TYR A 5 -2.93 -7.35 -15.65
C TYR A 5 -2.07 -7.38 -16.91
N LEU A 6 -2.54 -6.75 -17.98
CA LEU A 6 -1.79 -6.65 -19.24
C LEU A 6 -1.11 -5.29 -19.36
N ASP A 7 -1.89 -4.22 -19.32
CA ASP A 7 -1.41 -2.84 -19.43
C ASP A 7 -2.46 -1.83 -18.94
N TYR A 8 -2.10 -0.56 -19.03
CA TYR A 8 -2.98 0.56 -18.73
C TYR A 8 -3.02 1.57 -19.88
N HIS A 9 -4.13 2.29 -19.95
CA HIS A 9 -4.32 3.40 -20.86
C HIS A 9 -4.87 4.60 -20.09
N LEU A 10 -4.21 5.75 -20.22
CA LEU A 10 -4.71 7.03 -19.75
C LEU A 10 -5.37 7.76 -20.92
N GLY A 11 -6.69 7.94 -20.86
CA GLY A 11 -7.40 8.73 -21.87
C GLY A 11 -7.10 10.22 -21.77
N GLU A 12 -7.65 11.02 -22.67
CA GLU A 12 -7.47 12.46 -22.65
C GLU A 12 -8.26 13.12 -21.50
N PRO A 13 -7.76 14.23 -20.93
CA PRO A 13 -8.52 15.01 -19.97
C PRO A 13 -9.83 15.50 -20.58
N ARG A 14 -10.93 15.41 -19.82
CA ARG A 14 -12.25 15.85 -20.30
C ARG A 14 -12.38 17.37 -20.42
N TYR A 15 -11.65 18.11 -19.59
CA TYR A 15 -11.68 19.56 -19.48
C TYR A 15 -10.25 20.09 -19.42
N ASN A 16 -10.05 21.35 -19.79
CA ASN A 16 -8.77 22.02 -19.58
C ASN A 16 -8.62 22.51 -18.11
N PRO A 17 -7.40 22.87 -17.66
CA PRO A 17 -7.19 23.29 -16.28
C PRO A 17 -8.01 24.51 -15.85
N ALA A 18 -8.19 25.50 -16.74
CA ALA A 18 -8.94 26.72 -16.45
C ALA A 18 -10.43 26.43 -16.23
N GLU A 19 -11.03 25.59 -17.10
CA GLU A 19 -12.40 25.10 -16.93
C GLU A 19 -12.57 24.35 -15.61
N CYS A 20 -11.59 23.53 -15.21
CA CYS A 20 -11.65 22.83 -13.94
C CYS A 20 -11.67 23.79 -12.74
N MET A 21 -10.93 24.91 -12.80
CA MET A 21 -10.96 25.95 -11.76
C MET A 21 -12.31 26.64 -11.69
N ASP A 22 -12.82 27.11 -12.82
CA ASP A 22 -14.09 27.85 -12.88
C ASP A 22 -15.29 26.98 -12.47
N LEU A 23 -15.30 25.72 -12.90
CA LEU A 23 -16.39 24.77 -12.66
C LEU A 23 -16.22 23.97 -11.36
N LYS A 24 -15.18 24.22 -10.57
CA LYS A 24 -14.87 23.48 -9.34
C LYS A 24 -14.69 21.96 -9.55
N LEU A 25 -14.08 21.59 -10.68
CA LEU A 25 -13.77 20.20 -11.06
C LEU A 25 -12.30 19.87 -10.81
N SER A 26 -11.94 18.59 -10.92
CA SER A 26 -10.54 18.16 -10.85
C SER A 26 -9.97 17.95 -12.25
N TYR A 27 -8.76 18.44 -12.50
CA TYR A 27 -8.05 18.23 -13.76
C TYR A 27 -7.39 16.85 -13.74
N ALA A 28 -7.96 15.91 -14.50
CA ALA A 28 -7.62 14.50 -14.42
C ALA A 28 -7.81 13.78 -15.75
N ARG A 29 -7.18 12.60 -15.87
CA ARG A 29 -7.28 11.70 -17.03
C ARG A 29 -7.99 10.40 -16.64
N PRO A 30 -8.88 9.86 -17.48
CA PRO A 30 -9.53 8.59 -17.19
C PRO A 30 -8.53 7.44 -17.32
N LEU A 31 -8.34 6.68 -16.24
CA LEU A 31 -7.51 5.48 -16.20
C LEU A 31 -8.35 4.26 -16.51
N ARG A 32 -7.93 3.52 -17.54
CA ARG A 32 -8.44 2.18 -17.84
C ARG A 32 -7.30 1.18 -17.75
N ILE A 33 -7.56 -0.01 -17.20
CA ILE A 33 -6.62 -1.13 -17.22
C ILE A 33 -7.16 -2.24 -18.11
N ARG A 34 -6.29 -2.92 -18.83
CA ARG A 34 -6.64 -4.14 -19.56
C ARG A 34 -6.30 -5.35 -18.71
N CYS A 35 -7.31 -6.17 -18.45
CA CYS A 35 -7.16 -7.40 -17.68
C CYS A 35 -7.58 -8.60 -18.51
N ARG A 36 -6.86 -9.71 -18.33
CA ARG A 36 -7.21 -11.02 -18.87
C ARG A 36 -7.71 -11.91 -17.74
N LEU A 37 -8.90 -12.44 -17.90
CA LEU A 37 -9.47 -13.44 -17.01
C LEU A 37 -9.42 -14.82 -17.67
N THR A 38 -8.73 -15.77 -17.03
CA THR A 38 -8.66 -17.17 -17.45
C THR A 38 -9.36 -18.06 -16.43
N ARG A 39 -10.41 -18.78 -16.84
CA ARG A 39 -11.06 -19.80 -16.00
C ARG A 39 -10.33 -21.12 -16.21
N LYS A 40 -10.17 -21.91 -15.14
CA LYS A 40 -9.46 -23.21 -15.25
C LYS A 40 -10.33 -24.28 -15.88
N ASP A 41 -11.65 -24.08 -15.84
CA ASP A 41 -12.65 -25.09 -16.20
C ASP A 41 -13.19 -24.89 -17.63
N THR A 42 -12.92 -23.75 -18.26
CA THR A 42 -13.25 -23.45 -19.66
C THR A 42 -12.02 -22.92 -20.39
N LYS A 43 -11.90 -23.19 -21.70
CA LYS A 43 -10.84 -22.60 -22.55
C LYS A 43 -11.10 -21.12 -22.89
N ASP A 44 -12.10 -20.51 -22.28
CA ASP A 44 -12.48 -19.13 -22.56
C ASP A 44 -11.52 -18.17 -21.87
N VAL A 45 -10.90 -17.32 -22.68
CA VAL A 45 -10.05 -16.22 -22.23
C VAL A 45 -10.81 -14.93 -22.51
N LEU A 46 -11.15 -14.18 -21.47
CA LEU A 46 -11.80 -12.88 -21.60
C LEU A 46 -10.77 -11.79 -21.35
N GLU A 47 -10.59 -10.90 -22.33
CA GLU A 47 -9.81 -9.68 -22.18
C GLU A 47 -10.73 -8.47 -22.22
N GLU A 48 -10.65 -7.61 -21.20
CA GLU A 48 -11.52 -6.45 -21.09
C GLU A 48 -10.77 -5.22 -20.60
N SER A 49 -11.17 -4.05 -21.10
CA SER A 49 -10.70 -2.74 -20.64
C SER A 49 -11.63 -2.18 -19.56
N ILE A 50 -11.17 -2.21 -18.32
CA ILE A 50 -11.92 -1.81 -17.13
C ILE A 50 -11.55 -0.37 -16.77
N TYR A 51 -12.56 0.50 -16.65
CA TYR A 51 -12.38 1.85 -16.13
C TYR A 51 -12.19 1.81 -14.60
N LEU A 52 -11.10 2.41 -14.11
CA LEU A 52 -10.82 2.47 -12.67
C LEU A 52 -11.18 3.80 -12.03
N GLY A 53 -11.14 4.90 -12.79
CA GLY A 53 -11.36 6.22 -12.24
C GLY A 53 -10.59 7.30 -12.99
N GLU A 54 -10.67 8.51 -12.44
CA GLU A 54 -9.93 9.68 -12.91
C GLU A 54 -8.63 9.83 -12.12
N ILE A 55 -7.50 10.00 -12.80
CA ILE A 55 -6.19 10.24 -12.19
C ILE A 55 -5.83 11.71 -12.35
N PRO A 56 -5.69 12.48 -11.25
CA PRO A 56 -5.22 13.85 -11.31
C PRO A 56 -3.85 13.93 -11.99
N ILE A 57 -3.70 14.90 -12.89
CA ILE A 57 -2.45 15.09 -13.63
C ILE A 57 -1.76 16.37 -13.20
N MET A 58 -0.43 16.29 -13.13
CA MET A 58 0.44 17.38 -12.75
C MET A 58 0.53 18.39 -13.91
N LEU A 59 0.41 19.67 -13.57
CA LEU A 59 0.70 20.78 -14.48
C LEU A 59 2.20 21.06 -14.53
N GLY A 60 2.64 21.91 -15.46
CA GLY A 60 4.05 22.17 -15.73
C GLY A 60 4.85 22.71 -14.53
N GLY A 61 4.21 23.30 -13.52
CA GLY A 61 4.87 23.82 -12.32
C GLY A 61 4.92 22.86 -11.12
N GLY A 62 4.33 21.66 -11.21
CA GLY A 62 4.25 20.70 -10.10
C GLY A 62 2.94 20.73 -9.30
N GLU A 63 2.03 21.63 -9.66
CA GLU A 63 0.68 21.75 -9.09
C GLU A 63 -0.35 20.81 -9.75
N PHE A 64 -1.46 20.60 -9.04
CA PHE A 64 -2.62 19.83 -9.47
C PHE A 64 -3.89 20.66 -9.21
N VAL A 65 -4.88 20.59 -10.10
CA VAL A 65 -6.20 21.19 -9.86
C VAL A 65 -7.13 20.12 -9.27
N ILE A 66 -7.53 20.28 -8.01
CA ILE A 66 -8.41 19.36 -7.30
C ILE A 66 -9.64 20.14 -6.81
N ASN A 67 -10.82 19.79 -7.33
CA ASN A 67 -12.09 20.45 -7.04
C ASN A 67 -12.03 21.98 -7.21
N GLY A 68 -11.37 22.41 -8.29
CA GLY A 68 -11.15 23.80 -8.68
C GLY A 68 -10.07 24.55 -7.91
N ALA A 69 -9.39 23.91 -6.95
CA ALA A 69 -8.29 24.52 -6.21
C ALA A 69 -6.95 23.96 -6.67
N GLU A 70 -5.98 24.84 -6.86
CA GLU A 70 -4.58 24.44 -7.07
C GLU A 70 -3.99 23.88 -5.77
N ARG A 71 -3.32 22.74 -5.89
CA ARG A 71 -2.68 22.04 -4.78
C ARG A 71 -1.32 21.54 -5.22
N VAL A 72 -0.36 21.59 -4.30
CA VAL A 72 0.98 21.05 -4.49
C VAL A 72 1.16 19.85 -3.57
N ILE A 73 1.76 18.78 -4.08
CA ILE A 73 2.13 17.61 -3.27
C ILE A 73 3.44 17.91 -2.57
N VAL A 74 3.46 17.81 -1.24
CA VAL A 74 4.67 17.98 -0.43
C VAL A 74 5.28 16.61 -0.16
N SER A 75 6.56 16.45 -0.49
CA SER A 75 7.32 15.24 -0.17
C SER A 75 7.42 15.06 1.34
N GLN A 76 7.06 13.86 1.82
CA GLN A 76 7.19 13.50 3.23
C GLN A 76 8.49 12.72 3.47
N LEU A 77 9.13 12.99 4.61
CA LEU A 77 10.22 12.17 5.11
C LEU A 77 9.63 10.96 5.84
N HIS A 78 9.80 9.78 5.27
CA HIS A 78 9.47 8.52 5.90
C HIS A 78 10.72 7.86 6.49
N ARG A 79 10.51 6.94 7.44
CA ARG A 79 11.61 6.10 7.96
C ARG A 79 12.18 5.25 6.83
N SER A 80 13.51 5.13 6.80
CA SER A 80 14.18 4.22 5.89
C SER A 80 13.79 2.77 6.19
N PRO A 81 13.76 1.89 5.17
CA PRO A 81 13.70 0.46 5.40
C PRO A 81 14.88 0.00 6.26
N GLY A 82 14.64 -1.01 7.08
CA GLY A 82 15.65 -1.53 7.99
C GLY A 82 15.06 -2.22 9.21
N VAL A 83 15.91 -2.39 10.21
CA VAL A 83 15.54 -2.98 11.50
C VAL A 83 15.77 -1.95 12.60
N ASP A 84 14.68 -1.46 13.17
CA ASP A 84 14.69 -0.51 14.29
C ASP A 84 14.59 -1.28 15.61
N PHE A 85 15.54 -1.05 16.53
CA PHE A 85 15.47 -1.57 17.90
C PHE A 85 15.11 -0.46 18.87
N ALA A 86 14.24 -0.78 19.83
CA ALA A 86 13.83 0.16 20.88
C ALA A 86 13.64 -0.54 22.22
N VAL A 87 13.77 0.23 23.30
CA VAL A 87 13.56 -0.22 24.67
C VAL A 87 12.57 0.72 25.34
N ALA A 88 11.44 0.18 25.81
CA ALA A 88 10.46 0.94 26.59
C ALA A 88 10.68 0.68 28.08
N MET A 89 11.10 1.71 28.82
CA MET A 89 11.29 1.67 30.28
C MET A 89 10.07 2.19 31.04
N GLU A 90 9.26 3.05 30.44
CA GLU A 90 8.12 3.70 31.12
C GLU A 90 6.90 2.79 31.27
N GLU A 91 6.81 1.72 30.47
CA GLU A 91 5.63 0.86 30.42
C GLU A 91 5.65 -0.29 31.44
N SER A 92 6.76 -0.51 32.16
CA SER A 92 6.94 -1.63 33.08
C SER A 92 8.08 -1.36 34.05
N ASP A 93 8.11 -2.07 35.19
CA ASP A 93 9.24 -2.04 36.14
C ASP A 93 10.55 -2.63 35.59
N ARG A 94 10.57 -3.01 34.31
CA ARG A 94 11.69 -3.63 33.60
C ARG A 94 11.72 -3.16 32.14
N PRO A 95 12.90 -3.12 31.50
CA PRO A 95 13.01 -2.75 30.10
C PRO A 95 12.27 -3.75 29.19
N LEU A 96 11.35 -3.25 28.37
CA LEU A 96 10.69 -4.04 27.32
C LEU A 96 11.37 -3.78 25.98
N HIS A 97 12.03 -4.81 25.45
CA HIS A 97 12.73 -4.74 24.17
C HIS A 97 11.76 -5.01 23.02
N ARG A 98 11.91 -4.22 21.94
CA ARG A 98 11.21 -4.45 20.68
C ARG A 98 12.12 -4.24 19.48
N ALA A 99 11.85 -4.99 18.43
CA ALA A 99 12.46 -4.86 17.12
C ALA A 99 11.36 -4.68 16.07
N LYS A 100 11.59 -3.81 15.09
CA LYS A 100 10.66 -3.55 14.01
C LYS A 100 11.37 -3.66 12.68
N ILE A 101 10.90 -4.57 11.84
CA ILE A 101 11.42 -4.81 10.50
C ILE A 101 10.52 -4.03 9.55
N VAL A 102 11.08 -2.97 8.97
CA VAL A 102 10.41 -2.06 8.03
C VAL A 102 10.90 -2.40 6.62
N PRO A 103 10.07 -3.02 5.77
CA PRO A 103 10.45 -3.24 4.38
C PRO A 103 10.29 -1.97 3.54
N GLU A 104 10.97 -1.90 2.40
CA GLU A 104 10.74 -0.89 1.36
C GLU A 104 9.32 -1.00 0.78
N ARG A 105 8.84 -2.24 0.59
CA ARG A 105 7.46 -2.55 0.19
C ARG A 105 6.99 -3.82 0.88
N GLY A 106 5.74 -3.82 1.34
CA GLY A 106 5.09 -4.99 1.92
C GLY A 106 4.84 -4.87 3.43
N SER A 107 4.55 -6.02 4.04
CA SER A 107 4.08 -6.11 5.42
C SER A 107 5.17 -5.84 6.46
N TRP A 108 4.82 -5.05 7.47
CA TRP A 108 5.71 -4.75 8.60
C TRP A 108 5.70 -5.90 9.59
N VAL A 109 6.87 -6.23 10.15
CA VAL A 109 7.00 -7.24 11.20
C VAL A 109 7.50 -6.59 12.48
N GLU A 110 6.74 -6.73 13.55
CA GLU A 110 7.10 -6.24 14.87
C GLU A 110 7.31 -7.42 15.80
N VAL A 111 8.44 -7.44 16.50
CA VAL A 111 8.79 -8.42 17.52
C VAL A 111 8.96 -7.67 18.84
N GLU A 112 8.31 -8.12 19.91
CA GLU A 112 8.43 -7.49 21.21
C GLU A 112 8.37 -8.51 22.34
N VAL A 113 8.99 -8.17 23.46
CA VAL A 113 8.77 -8.87 24.73
C VAL A 113 7.65 -8.15 25.47
N ASN A 114 6.55 -8.85 25.77
CA ASN A 114 5.43 -8.26 26.48
C ASN A 114 5.65 -8.24 28.01
N LYS A 115 4.74 -7.59 28.76
CA LYS A 115 4.82 -7.51 30.23
C LYS A 115 4.80 -8.87 30.94
N LYS A 116 4.28 -9.92 30.28
CA LYS A 116 4.22 -11.30 30.78
C LYS A 116 5.43 -12.15 30.36
N GLU A 117 6.49 -11.52 29.87
CA GLU A 117 7.75 -12.18 29.45
C GLU A 117 7.63 -13.10 28.23
N PHE A 118 6.55 -12.99 27.46
CA PHE A 118 6.43 -13.71 26.19
C PHE A 118 7.00 -12.90 25.04
N LEU A 119 7.76 -13.58 24.17
CA LEU A 119 8.14 -13.06 22.86
C LEU A 119 6.95 -13.20 21.91
N VAL A 120 6.46 -12.06 21.42
CA VAL A 120 5.31 -12.01 20.51
C VAL A 120 5.69 -11.30 19.22
N VAL A 121 5.01 -11.71 18.15
CA VAL A 121 5.16 -11.14 16.81
C VAL A 121 3.83 -10.57 16.35
N ARG A 122 3.89 -9.49 15.60
CA ARG A 122 2.76 -8.90 14.86
C ARG A 122 3.19 -8.69 13.42
N ILE A 123 2.33 -9.09 12.48
CA ILE A 123 2.54 -8.91 11.04
C ILE A 123 1.44 -8.00 10.52
N ASP A 124 1.79 -6.91 9.85
CA ASP A 124 0.86 -5.99 9.17
C ASP A 124 -0.32 -5.50 10.03
N GLN A 125 0.00 -5.01 11.23
CA GLN A 125 -0.99 -4.50 12.21
C GLN A 125 -2.03 -5.53 12.70
N SER A 126 -1.82 -6.83 12.43
CA SER A 126 -2.68 -7.90 12.93
C SER A 126 -2.55 -8.14 14.45
N ALA A 127 -3.32 -9.12 14.94
CA ALA A 127 -3.23 -9.57 16.32
C ALA A 127 -1.82 -10.09 16.65
N LYS A 128 -1.39 -9.87 17.90
CA LYS A 128 -0.10 -10.41 18.39
C LYS A 128 -0.22 -11.93 18.53
N ILE A 129 0.72 -12.66 17.94
CA ILE A 129 0.85 -14.11 18.07
C ILE A 129 2.15 -14.45 18.80
N PRO A 130 2.26 -15.62 19.45
CA PRO A 130 3.54 -16.10 19.97
C PRO A 130 4.57 -16.18 18.84
N ALA A 131 5.81 -15.74 19.09
CA ALA A 131 6.87 -15.81 18.09
C ALA A 131 7.13 -17.25 17.60
N THR A 132 6.91 -18.24 18.47
CA THR A 132 7.00 -19.66 18.14
C THR A 132 6.00 -20.09 17.06
N THR A 133 4.83 -19.46 16.97
CA THR A 133 3.85 -19.73 15.91
C THR A 133 4.42 -19.34 14.54
N LEU A 134 5.08 -18.17 14.44
CA LEU A 134 5.74 -17.76 13.21
C LEU A 134 6.87 -18.74 12.85
N LEU A 135 7.74 -19.08 13.82
CA LEU A 135 8.86 -20.00 13.58
C LEU A 135 8.38 -21.36 13.06
N ARG A 136 7.31 -21.91 13.64
CA ARG A 136 6.72 -23.17 13.18
C ARG A 136 6.12 -23.06 11.78
N ALA A 137 5.56 -21.91 11.41
CA ALA A 137 5.00 -21.69 10.08
C ALA A 137 6.07 -21.51 8.99
N MET A 138 7.32 -21.20 9.37
CA MET A 138 8.46 -21.09 8.46
C MET A 138 9.22 -22.40 8.28
N ASP A 139 8.94 -23.41 9.09
CA ASP A 139 9.64 -24.69 9.07
C ASP A 139 9.08 -25.56 7.93
N GLU A 140 9.97 -26.02 7.04
CA GLU A 140 9.65 -26.87 5.89
C GLU A 140 8.95 -28.18 6.30
N ALA A 141 9.17 -28.68 7.52
CA ALA A 141 8.52 -29.89 8.02
C ALA A 141 7.00 -29.71 8.26
N TYR A 142 6.51 -28.47 8.31
CA TYR A 142 5.11 -28.13 8.58
C TYR A 142 4.43 -27.38 7.42
N GLY A 143 5.10 -27.22 6.28
CA GLY A 143 4.65 -26.49 5.08
C GLY A 143 3.95 -27.33 4.03
#